data_AF-A0A0D0E6Z1-F1
#
_entry.id   AF-A0A0D0E6Z1-F1
#
_cell.length_a   1.000
_cell.length_b   1.000
_cell.length_c   1.000
_cell.angle_alpha   90.00
_cell.angle_beta   90.00
_cell.angle_gamma   90.00
#
_symmetry.space_group_name_H-M   'P 1'
#
loop_
_entity.id
_entity.type
_entity.pdbx_description
1 polymer ?
#
loop_
_entity_poly.entity_id
_entity_poly.type
_entity_poly.pdbx_seq_one_letter_code
_entity_poly.pdbx_strand_id
1 'polypeptide(L)'
;MPQSDHVCCGVVEEAQDQARRRRTNRPQSWIVLKFTVGLMILMAGYTTYVYAGRFCRDMITKNDNALEGQATGVAFLVVFCFLLLLMLWNYVAVITTGPGNARNYTQPTMKPGHDGLLRDSSDMGGTAYELVSPTVDPSQPPAHTAHGPNQDHDPKSSLASKNSKTIVSQASPAASSVSKPEISRIDVRGPDEARVTDVPTALDAPHVPDTATVPTRTNTTESHKDLPSSRFSRRPPTTPVLLPEYRYCSKCKIVKPPRAHHCRACGTCILKYDHHCPWIGHCVGAFNHKFFVNFLQWGTIFCFWTFATLLGLNIVSLSRSSAPKLDPQQIVVIALSGFFSIFAILMLITQLHLILINQTTVESLGSSSMRDQEQEILSHMYRWYEIGAKRQARQQWDSEWGRIGKEGNLWWLGSSRANWEAVMGRNVWWWLLPVGRHLDDGLSYPTNPRFDSVGRWRRKKEWPSDLR
;
A
#
# COMPACT_ATOMS: atom_id res chain seq x y z
N MET A 1 5.13 22.95 -52.52
CA MET A 1 5.85 22.32 -51.39
C MET A 1 6.16 23.43 -50.40
N PRO A 2 5.93 23.25 -49.08
CA PRO A 2 6.42 22.11 -48.29
C PRO A 2 5.34 21.35 -47.50
N GLN A 3 5.62 20.08 -47.18
CA GLN A 3 4.80 19.27 -46.25
C GLN A 3 5.61 18.15 -45.54
N SER A 4 6.95 18.13 -45.71
CA SER A 4 7.84 17.06 -45.24
C SER A 4 8.18 17.12 -43.75
N ASP A 5 8.29 18.33 -43.20
CA ASP A 5 9.10 18.53 -41.99
C ASP A 5 8.32 18.17 -40.70
N HIS A 6 7.00 18.36 -40.71
CA HIS A 6 6.12 17.96 -39.60
C HIS A 6 6.02 16.44 -39.41
N VAL A 7 6.14 15.66 -40.49
CA VAL A 7 6.07 14.18 -40.42
C VAL A 7 7.30 13.60 -39.73
N CYS A 8 8.48 14.20 -39.95
CA CYS A 8 9.74 13.72 -39.38
C CYS A 8 9.81 13.95 -37.86
N CYS A 9 9.40 15.13 -37.38
CA CYS A 9 9.35 15.44 -35.95
C CYS A 9 8.43 14.48 -35.17
N GLY A 10 7.23 14.18 -35.70
CA GLY A 10 6.30 13.24 -35.06
C GLY A 10 6.88 11.83 -34.92
N VAL A 11 7.61 11.33 -35.92
CA VAL A 11 8.26 10.01 -35.85
C VAL A 11 9.41 9.99 -34.85
N VAL A 12 10.19 11.07 -34.74
CA VAL A 12 11.26 11.18 -33.73
C VAL A 12 10.68 11.28 -32.32
N GLU A 13 9.65 12.07 -32.11
CA GLU A 13 8.95 12.19 -30.83
C GLU A 13 8.32 10.85 -30.44
N GLU A 14 7.61 10.17 -31.34
CA GLU A 14 7.05 8.83 -31.08
C GLU A 14 8.16 7.81 -30.78
N ALA A 15 9.28 7.83 -31.50
CA ALA A 15 10.41 6.94 -31.23
C ALA A 15 11.07 7.21 -29.87
N GLN A 16 11.21 8.49 -29.48
CA GLN A 16 11.67 8.88 -28.15
C GLN A 16 10.68 8.46 -27.07
N ASP A 17 9.38 8.56 -27.32
CA ASP A 17 8.34 8.20 -26.38
C ASP A 17 8.20 6.68 -26.24
N GLN A 18 8.33 5.93 -27.33
CA GLN A 18 8.49 4.48 -27.31
C GLN A 18 9.78 4.06 -26.58
N ALA A 19 10.90 4.75 -26.78
CA ALA A 19 12.14 4.47 -26.07
C ALA A 19 12.02 4.80 -24.56
N ARG A 20 11.36 5.90 -24.20
CA ARG A 20 11.00 6.28 -22.83
C ARG A 20 10.13 5.20 -22.20
N ARG A 21 9.04 4.79 -22.86
CA ARG A 21 8.14 3.68 -22.44
C ARG A 21 8.88 2.34 -22.32
N ARG A 22 9.86 2.04 -23.18
CA ARG A 22 10.69 0.83 -23.08
C ARG A 22 11.66 0.91 -21.89
N ARG A 23 12.27 2.06 -21.62
CA ARG A 23 13.14 2.29 -20.44
C ARG A 23 12.35 2.25 -19.14
N THR A 24 11.18 2.90 -19.09
CA THR A 24 10.35 2.91 -17.89
C THR A 24 9.79 1.54 -17.56
N ASN A 25 9.37 0.76 -18.56
CA ASN A 25 8.78 -0.57 -18.35
C ASN A 25 9.79 -1.72 -18.15
N ARG A 26 11.10 -1.44 -18.09
CA ARG A 26 12.09 -2.47 -17.72
C ARG A 26 12.05 -2.73 -16.21
N PRO A 27 12.12 -4.00 -15.77
CA PRO A 27 12.33 -4.33 -14.35
C PRO A 27 13.71 -3.84 -13.91
N GLN A 28 13.86 -3.62 -12.60
CA GLN A 28 15.16 -3.34 -11.99
C GLN A 28 16.05 -4.58 -12.08
N SER A 29 17.37 -4.37 -12.21
CA SER A 29 18.32 -5.48 -12.21
C SER A 29 18.39 -6.14 -10.82
N TRP A 30 18.71 -7.43 -10.79
CA TRP A 30 18.85 -8.18 -9.54
C TRP A 30 19.86 -7.54 -8.58
N ILE A 31 20.94 -6.94 -9.12
CA ILE A 31 21.96 -6.22 -8.35
C ILE A 31 21.34 -5.01 -7.64
N VAL A 32 20.54 -4.19 -8.34
CA VAL A 32 19.84 -3.04 -7.73
C VAL A 32 18.84 -3.50 -6.68
N LEU A 33 18.12 -4.60 -6.93
CA LEU A 33 17.18 -5.17 -5.98
C LEU A 33 17.86 -5.71 -4.70
N LYS A 34 19.08 -6.26 -4.78
CA LYS A 34 19.76 -6.86 -3.62
C LYS A 34 20.83 -5.96 -2.96
N PHE A 35 21.19 -4.83 -3.56
CA PHE A 35 22.12 -3.84 -2.99
C PHE A 35 21.70 -3.39 -1.57
N THR A 36 20.44 -2.98 -1.42
CA THR A 36 19.84 -2.56 -0.15
C THR A 36 19.76 -3.66 0.90
N VAL A 37 19.65 -4.93 0.49
CA VAL A 37 19.72 -6.10 1.38
C VAL A 37 21.12 -6.26 1.94
N GLY A 38 22.15 -6.14 1.08
CA GLY A 38 23.55 -6.11 1.51
C GLY A 38 23.86 -4.95 2.46
N LEU A 39 23.32 -3.75 2.18
CA LEU A 39 23.45 -2.59 3.06
C LEU A 39 22.83 -2.82 4.44
N MET A 40 21.66 -3.47 4.51
CA MET A 40 21.02 -3.82 5.78
C MET A 40 21.91 -4.76 6.61
N ILE A 41 22.42 -5.83 5.99
CA ILE A 41 23.32 -6.80 6.64
C ILE A 41 24.60 -6.11 7.16
N LEU A 42 25.22 -5.25 6.33
CA LEU A 42 26.40 -4.47 6.72
C LEU A 42 26.10 -3.55 7.93
N MET A 43 24.96 -2.86 7.92
CA MET A 43 24.57 -1.95 8.99
C MET A 43 24.25 -2.70 10.30
N ALA A 44 23.60 -3.86 10.22
CA ALA A 44 23.36 -4.73 11.37
C ALA A 44 24.68 -5.28 11.96
N GLY A 45 25.63 -5.68 11.11
CA GLY A 45 26.98 -6.08 11.51
C GLY A 45 27.76 -4.94 12.19
N TYR A 46 27.74 -3.73 11.62
CA TYR A 46 28.38 -2.55 12.20
C TYR A 46 27.75 -2.17 13.55
N THR A 47 26.41 -2.17 13.65
CA THR A 47 25.68 -1.93 14.90
C THR A 47 26.07 -2.96 15.96
N THR A 48 26.20 -4.23 15.58
CA THR A 48 26.64 -5.31 16.47
C THR A 48 28.07 -5.09 16.97
N TYR A 49 29.00 -4.70 16.08
CA TYR A 49 30.38 -4.39 16.45
C TYR A 49 30.46 -3.23 17.46
N VAL A 50 29.75 -2.13 17.23
CA VAL A 50 29.77 -0.97 18.14
C VAL A 50 29.07 -1.30 19.46
N TYR A 51 27.87 -1.88 19.41
CA TYR A 51 27.06 -2.13 20.61
C TYR A 51 27.67 -3.21 21.51
N ALA A 52 28.01 -4.38 20.95
CA ALA A 52 28.60 -5.47 21.74
C ALA A 52 30.09 -5.25 22.01
N GLY A 53 30.85 -4.91 20.96
CA GLY A 53 32.31 -4.90 20.98
C GLY A 53 32.96 -3.64 21.57
N ARG A 54 32.24 -2.52 21.64
CA ARG A 54 32.72 -1.28 22.27
C ARG A 54 31.89 -0.96 23.52
N PHE A 55 30.59 -0.68 23.34
CA PHE A 55 29.71 -0.22 24.43
C PHE A 55 29.52 -1.26 25.54
N CYS A 56 29.02 -2.46 25.25
CA CYS A 56 28.88 -3.52 26.26
C CYS A 56 30.22 -4.01 26.79
N ARG A 57 31.23 -4.19 25.92
CA ARG A 57 32.57 -4.65 26.30
C ARG A 57 33.20 -3.77 27.39
N ASP A 58 33.22 -2.45 27.21
CA ASP A 58 33.89 -1.55 28.15
C ASP A 58 33.23 -1.58 29.55
N MET A 59 31.89 -1.71 29.63
CA MET A 59 31.16 -1.93 30.88
C MET A 59 31.48 -3.30 31.52
N ILE A 60 31.56 -4.36 30.71
CA ILE A 60 31.83 -5.72 31.19
C ILE A 60 33.27 -5.86 31.72
N THR A 61 34.25 -5.24 31.05
CA THR A 61 35.67 -5.28 31.46
C THR A 61 36.01 -4.27 32.56
N LYS A 62 35.04 -3.49 33.07
CA LYS A 62 35.25 -2.44 34.07
C LYS A 62 36.37 -1.46 33.68
N ASN A 63 36.36 -1.03 32.42
CA ASN A 63 37.30 -0.01 31.92
C ASN A 63 37.09 1.30 32.71
N ASP A 64 38.13 2.09 32.96
CA ASP A 64 38.04 3.33 33.79
C ASP A 64 37.06 4.38 33.22
N ASN A 65 36.70 4.25 31.94
CA ASN A 65 35.74 5.11 31.24
C ASN A 65 34.35 4.44 31.09
N ALA A 66 34.07 3.33 31.79
CA ALA A 66 32.80 2.61 31.72
C ALA A 66 31.66 3.44 32.32
N LEU A 67 30.54 3.53 31.60
CA LEU A 67 29.39 4.36 31.99
C LEU A 67 28.57 3.76 33.14
N GLU A 68 28.52 2.44 33.24
CA GLU A 68 27.75 1.67 34.21
C GLU A 68 28.46 0.34 34.54
N GLY A 69 27.99 -0.36 35.58
CA GLY A 69 28.61 -1.58 36.08
C GLY A 69 28.48 -2.82 35.18
N GLN A 70 29.33 -3.82 35.45
CA GLN A 70 29.43 -5.10 34.73
C GLN A 70 28.07 -5.81 34.54
N ALA A 71 27.21 -5.83 35.56
CA ALA A 71 25.89 -6.47 35.49
C ALA A 71 24.97 -5.81 34.45
N THR A 72 24.96 -4.48 34.39
CA THR A 72 24.22 -3.69 33.39
C THR A 72 24.74 -3.99 31.98
N GLY A 73 26.06 -4.04 31.80
CA GLY A 73 26.69 -4.38 30.53
C GLY A 73 26.30 -5.77 30.01
N VAL A 74 26.28 -6.79 30.89
CA VAL A 74 25.81 -8.14 30.56
C VAL A 74 24.31 -8.15 30.22
N ALA A 75 23.47 -7.50 31.01
CA ALA A 75 22.03 -7.44 30.77
C ALA A 75 21.69 -6.80 29.41
N PHE A 76 22.34 -5.68 29.08
CA PHE A 76 22.16 -5.02 27.78
C PHE A 76 22.64 -5.89 26.61
N LEU A 77 23.74 -6.60 26.76
CA LEU A 77 24.23 -7.53 25.73
C LEU A 77 23.26 -8.69 25.49
N VAL A 78 22.70 -9.28 26.56
CA VAL A 78 21.71 -10.38 26.44
C VAL A 78 20.45 -9.91 25.71
N VAL A 79 19.88 -8.76 26.10
CA VAL A 79 18.69 -8.20 25.44
C VAL A 79 18.98 -7.83 23.99
N PHE A 80 20.12 -7.20 23.72
CA PHE A 80 20.54 -6.85 22.36
C PHE A 80 20.67 -8.09 21.45
N CYS A 81 21.35 -9.15 21.92
CA CYS A 81 21.51 -10.39 21.15
C CYS A 81 20.17 -11.09 20.88
N PHE A 82 19.25 -11.09 21.85
CA PHE A 82 17.89 -11.63 21.67
C PHE A 82 17.09 -10.85 20.62
N LEU A 83 17.07 -9.51 20.71
CA LEU A 83 16.38 -8.65 19.76
C LEU A 83 16.99 -8.74 18.35
N LEU A 84 18.33 -8.79 18.25
CA LEU A 84 19.05 -8.99 16.99
C LEU A 84 18.68 -10.32 16.34
N LEU A 85 18.66 -11.42 17.11
CA LEU A 85 18.29 -12.74 16.59
C LEU A 85 16.86 -12.75 16.04
N LEU A 86 15.90 -12.16 16.76
CA LEU A 86 14.50 -12.08 16.31
C LEU A 86 14.35 -11.17 15.08
N MET A 87 15.03 -10.02 15.05
CA MET A 87 15.04 -9.13 13.89
C MET A 87 15.61 -9.83 12.65
N LEU A 88 16.76 -10.49 12.78
CA LEU A 88 17.40 -11.22 11.68
C LEU A 88 16.58 -12.43 11.22
N TRP A 89 15.97 -13.20 12.13
CA TRP A 89 15.13 -14.34 11.75
C TRP A 89 13.92 -13.90 10.92
N ASN A 90 13.22 -12.84 11.36
CA ASN A 90 12.11 -12.28 10.60
C ASN A 90 12.55 -11.63 9.29
N TYR A 91 13.72 -10.99 9.26
CA TYR A 91 14.30 -10.44 8.02
C TYR A 91 14.61 -11.55 7.00
N VAL A 92 15.28 -12.63 7.42
CA VAL A 92 15.55 -13.80 6.56
C VAL A 92 14.24 -14.38 6.01
N ALA A 93 13.21 -14.53 6.85
CA ALA A 93 11.91 -15.04 6.42
C ALA A 93 11.25 -14.15 5.34
N VAL A 94 11.27 -12.82 5.48
CA VAL A 94 10.66 -11.92 4.48
C VAL A 94 11.48 -11.81 3.19
N ILE A 95 12.82 -11.90 3.21
CA ILE A 95 13.63 -11.85 1.98
C ILE A 95 13.65 -13.18 1.21
N THR A 96 13.44 -14.32 1.90
CA THR A 96 13.38 -15.65 1.26
C THR A 96 11.97 -16.04 0.82
N THR A 97 10.92 -15.51 1.46
CA THR A 97 9.53 -15.75 1.04
C THR A 97 9.13 -14.84 -0.12
N GLY A 98 8.94 -15.43 -1.30
CA GLY A 98 8.43 -14.71 -2.47
C GLY A 98 7.02 -14.13 -2.26
N PRO A 99 6.70 -12.96 -2.82
CA PRO A 99 5.46 -12.20 -2.52
C PRO A 99 4.18 -12.76 -3.16
N GLY A 100 4.26 -13.86 -3.90
CA GLY A 100 3.18 -14.38 -4.75
C GLY A 100 3.15 -13.71 -6.12
N ASN A 101 3.91 -14.25 -7.07
CA ASN A 101 3.86 -13.81 -8.47
C ASN A 101 2.60 -14.38 -9.15
N ALA A 102 1.68 -13.51 -9.59
CA ALA A 102 0.40 -13.91 -10.15
C ALA A 102 0.53 -14.79 -11.41
N ARG A 103 1.62 -14.65 -12.18
CA ARG A 103 1.90 -15.50 -13.35
C ARG A 103 2.11 -16.98 -13.01
N ASN A 104 2.40 -17.31 -11.75
CA ASN A 104 2.53 -18.70 -11.30
C ASN A 104 1.16 -19.38 -11.10
N TYR A 105 0.07 -18.60 -11.08
CA TYR A 105 -1.28 -19.05 -10.73
C TYR A 105 -2.34 -18.68 -11.78
N THR A 106 -2.05 -17.74 -12.67
CA THR A 106 -2.95 -17.32 -13.75
C THR A 106 -2.28 -17.47 -15.11
N GLN A 107 -2.98 -18.15 -16.02
CA GLN A 107 -2.53 -18.32 -17.40
C GLN A 107 -2.69 -17.02 -18.19
N PRO A 108 -1.82 -16.76 -19.19
CA PRO A 108 -2.01 -15.64 -20.10
C PRO A 108 -3.33 -15.75 -20.89
N THR A 109 -4.03 -14.64 -21.02
CA THR A 109 -5.28 -14.49 -21.78
C THR A 109 -5.13 -13.39 -22.81
N MET A 110 -6.02 -13.35 -23.81
CA MET A 110 -6.26 -12.11 -24.55
C MET A 110 -6.89 -11.05 -23.63
N LYS A 111 -6.85 -9.77 -24.04
CA LYS A 111 -7.57 -8.72 -23.32
C LYS A 111 -9.08 -9.03 -23.41
N PRO A 112 -9.83 -9.14 -22.29
CA PRO A 112 -11.27 -9.26 -22.35
C PRO A 112 -11.91 -8.08 -23.09
N GLY A 113 -12.97 -8.35 -23.86
CA GLY A 113 -13.79 -7.29 -24.44
C GLY A 113 -14.58 -6.54 -23.36
N HIS A 114 -15.03 -5.33 -23.68
CA HIS A 114 -16.14 -4.74 -22.95
C HIS A 114 -17.41 -5.08 -23.74
N ASP A 115 -18.28 -5.91 -23.17
CA ASP A 115 -19.58 -6.17 -23.78
C ASP A 115 -20.37 -4.85 -23.83
N GLY A 116 -20.82 -4.46 -25.02
CA GLY A 116 -21.26 -3.10 -25.35
C GLY A 116 -22.55 -2.60 -24.67
N LEU A 117 -23.05 -3.32 -23.66
CA LEU A 117 -24.25 -3.00 -22.90
C LEU A 117 -24.01 -1.99 -21.76
N LEU A 118 -22.76 -1.65 -21.45
CA LEU A 118 -22.38 -0.64 -20.45
C LEU A 118 -21.70 0.58 -21.09
N ARG A 119 -22.38 1.21 -22.06
CA ARG A 119 -21.94 2.44 -22.71
C ARG A 119 -22.47 3.68 -21.99
N ASP A 120 -21.91 3.96 -20.82
CA ASP A 120 -21.86 5.33 -20.28
C ASP A 120 -20.45 5.59 -19.76
N SER A 121 -19.57 5.96 -20.70
CA SER A 121 -18.12 6.06 -20.52
C SER A 121 -17.64 7.50 -20.70
N SER A 122 -17.99 8.36 -19.75
CA SER A 122 -17.44 9.72 -19.60
C SER A 122 -16.43 9.84 -18.46
N ASP A 123 -16.07 8.73 -17.80
CA ASP A 123 -15.09 8.67 -16.71
C ASP A 123 -13.97 7.63 -17.01
N MET A 124 -13.29 7.82 -18.14
CA MET A 124 -12.12 7.03 -18.56
C MET A 124 -10.88 7.46 -17.76
N GLY A 125 -10.87 7.15 -16.46
CA GLY A 125 -9.93 7.75 -15.51
C GLY A 125 -9.49 6.86 -14.35
N GLY A 126 -9.54 5.53 -14.48
CA GLY A 126 -8.88 4.65 -13.50
C GLY A 126 -7.39 4.96 -13.44
N THR A 127 -6.94 5.63 -12.36
CA THR A 127 -5.62 6.26 -12.30
C THR A 127 -4.50 5.28 -12.60
N ALA A 128 -3.76 5.57 -13.67
CA ALA A 128 -2.44 4.99 -13.85
C ALA A 128 -1.59 5.47 -12.67
N TYR A 129 -1.21 4.54 -11.79
CA TYR A 129 -0.29 4.78 -10.67
C TYR A 129 1.14 4.97 -11.18
N GLU A 130 1.34 6.02 -11.97
CA GLU A 130 2.66 6.51 -12.30
C GLU A 130 3.18 7.29 -11.08
N LEU A 131 4.43 7.04 -10.69
CA LEU A 131 5.05 7.75 -9.58
C LEU A 131 5.02 9.26 -9.87
N VAL A 132 4.50 10.04 -8.93
CA VAL A 132 4.60 11.50 -8.96
C VAL A 132 6.09 11.88 -8.96
N SER A 133 6.56 12.35 -10.12
CA SER A 133 7.75 13.19 -10.21
C SER A 133 7.30 14.65 -10.11
N PRO A 134 8.12 15.58 -9.58
CA PRO A 134 7.69 16.97 -9.41
C PRO A 134 7.42 17.62 -10.77
N THR A 135 6.20 18.12 -10.98
CA THR A 135 5.88 18.97 -12.12
C THR A 135 6.45 20.37 -11.89
N VAL A 136 7.35 20.79 -12.78
CA VAL A 136 7.66 22.22 -12.96
C VAL A 136 6.46 22.87 -13.65
N ASP A 137 6.04 24.03 -13.14
CA ASP A 137 4.89 24.79 -13.62
C ASP A 137 5.20 25.47 -14.98
N PRO A 138 4.41 25.23 -16.04
CA PRO A 138 4.60 25.86 -17.36
C PRO A 138 4.05 27.29 -17.46
N SER A 139 3.59 27.92 -16.36
CA SER A 139 2.97 29.25 -16.38
C SER A 139 3.87 30.45 -16.03
N GLN A 140 5.17 30.24 -15.78
CA GLN A 140 6.13 31.35 -15.59
C GLN A 140 6.73 31.84 -16.92
N PRO A 141 6.60 33.13 -17.29
CA PRO A 141 7.34 33.70 -18.41
C PRO A 141 8.84 33.81 -18.06
N PRO A 142 9.76 33.53 -18.99
CA PRO A 142 11.19 33.62 -18.74
C PRO A 142 11.60 35.08 -18.47
N ALA A 143 12.26 35.31 -17.33
CA ALA A 143 12.78 36.62 -16.98
C ALA A 143 13.88 37.05 -17.98
N HIS A 144 13.71 38.22 -18.59
CA HIS A 144 14.72 38.82 -19.45
C HIS A 144 15.90 39.33 -18.63
N THR A 145 17.09 38.81 -18.89
CA THR A 145 18.36 39.55 -18.72
C THR A 145 19.15 39.47 -20.01
N ALA A 146 19.25 40.59 -20.70
CA ALA A 146 19.99 40.70 -21.95
C ALA A 146 21.49 40.89 -21.66
N HIS A 147 22.35 40.22 -22.42
CA HIS A 147 23.59 40.81 -22.94
C HIS A 147 23.95 40.15 -24.28
N GLY A 148 24.59 40.92 -25.16
CA GLY A 148 24.80 40.61 -26.57
C GLY A 148 25.95 39.65 -26.88
N PRO A 149 26.20 39.40 -28.18
CA PRO A 149 26.92 38.21 -28.65
C PRO A 149 28.42 38.46 -28.85
N ASN A 150 29.23 37.39 -28.79
CA ASN A 150 30.18 37.13 -29.89
C ASN A 150 30.80 35.72 -29.92
N GLN A 151 31.32 35.42 -31.12
CA GLN A 151 32.42 34.51 -31.45
C GLN A 151 32.19 32.99 -31.48
N ASP A 152 32.21 32.53 -32.73
CA ASP A 152 32.69 31.26 -33.26
C ASP A 152 33.70 30.49 -32.38
N HIS A 153 33.59 29.16 -32.37
CA HIS A 153 34.71 28.25 -32.68
C HIS A 153 34.24 26.78 -32.80
N ASP A 154 34.09 26.32 -34.04
CA ASP A 154 34.41 24.93 -34.44
C ASP A 154 35.96 24.75 -34.39
N PRO A 155 36.57 23.52 -34.38
CA PRO A 155 36.08 22.30 -35.06
C PRO A 155 36.50 20.90 -34.50
N LYS A 156 36.14 19.82 -35.26
CA LYS A 156 36.74 18.45 -35.35
C LYS A 156 36.54 17.49 -34.16
N SER A 157 35.90 16.31 -34.32
CA SER A 157 36.44 15.11 -35.02
C SER A 157 35.37 13.96 -34.98
N SER A 158 34.96 13.35 -36.11
CA SER A 158 35.41 12.03 -36.66
C SER A 158 35.61 10.91 -35.60
N LEU A 159 35.12 9.66 -35.71
CA LEU A 159 34.76 8.74 -36.82
C LEU A 159 33.46 7.96 -36.47
N ALA A 160 32.58 7.42 -37.34
CA ALA A 160 32.72 6.41 -38.42
C ALA A 160 33.30 5.04 -37.95
N SER A 161 32.87 3.84 -38.38
CA SER A 161 31.68 3.33 -39.09
C SER A 161 31.76 1.78 -39.18
N LYS A 162 30.63 1.02 -39.20
CA LYS A 162 30.51 -0.42 -39.63
C LYS A 162 31.30 -1.43 -38.73
N ASN A 163 31.18 -2.77 -38.73
CA ASN A 163 30.35 -3.83 -39.37
C ASN A 163 30.48 -5.11 -38.47
N SER A 164 29.75 -6.25 -38.54
CA SER A 164 28.58 -6.69 -39.34
C SER A 164 27.88 -7.94 -38.71
N LYS A 165 27.12 -8.67 -39.55
CA LYS A 165 26.49 -10.01 -39.47
C LYS A 165 27.32 -11.13 -38.77
N THR A 166 26.70 -12.19 -38.21
CA THR A 166 26.25 -13.39 -38.99
C THR A 166 25.26 -14.28 -38.22
N ILE A 167 24.42 -15.02 -38.97
CA ILE A 167 23.38 -15.97 -38.53
C ILE A 167 23.92 -17.41 -38.58
N VAL A 168 23.59 -18.25 -37.58
CA VAL A 168 23.52 -19.72 -37.74
C VAL A 168 22.24 -20.24 -37.05
N SER A 169 21.72 -21.38 -37.52
CA SER A 169 20.39 -21.95 -37.25
C SER A 169 20.47 -23.36 -36.64
N GLN A 170 19.31 -23.97 -36.35
CA GLN A 170 19.05 -25.37 -35.97
C GLN A 170 19.30 -25.71 -34.46
N ALA A 171 18.55 -26.59 -33.79
CA ALA A 171 17.51 -27.54 -34.23
C ALA A 171 16.37 -27.77 -33.19
N SER A 172 15.26 -28.38 -33.65
CA SER A 172 14.20 -29.07 -32.87
C SER A 172 14.64 -30.53 -32.50
N PRO A 173 13.86 -31.48 -31.90
CA PRO A 173 12.38 -31.54 -31.67
C PRO A 173 11.88 -32.30 -30.38
N ALA A 174 10.54 -32.52 -30.31
CA ALA A 174 9.82 -33.68 -29.69
C ALA A 174 9.84 -33.87 -28.14
N ALA A 175 8.84 -34.47 -27.44
CA ALA A 175 7.43 -34.82 -27.75
C ALA A 175 6.63 -35.17 -26.44
N SER A 176 5.30 -35.31 -26.56
CA SER A 176 4.35 -36.18 -25.77
C SER A 176 4.64 -36.52 -24.28
N SER A 177 3.87 -36.06 -23.28
CA SER A 177 2.49 -36.44 -22.88
C SER A 177 2.30 -37.80 -22.18
N VAL A 178 1.90 -37.82 -20.90
CA VAL A 178 1.22 -38.94 -20.21
C VAL A 178 0.19 -38.43 -19.17
N SER A 179 -0.88 -39.22 -19.02
CA SER A 179 -2.19 -39.12 -18.33
C SER A 179 -2.40 -38.45 -16.95
N LYS A 180 -3.66 -38.02 -16.74
CA LYS A 180 -4.37 -37.85 -15.44
C LYS A 180 -4.52 -39.18 -14.67
N PRO A 181 -4.95 -39.12 -13.39
CA PRO A 181 -6.21 -39.81 -13.04
C PRO A 181 -7.28 -38.91 -12.38
N GLU A 182 -8.49 -39.46 -12.25
CA GLU A 182 -9.72 -38.88 -11.73
C GLU A 182 -10.30 -39.82 -10.65
N ILE A 183 -10.97 -39.28 -9.61
CA ILE A 183 -11.80 -39.93 -8.55
C ILE A 183 -11.95 -38.90 -7.40
N SER A 184 -13.06 -38.74 -6.67
CA SER A 184 -14.49 -39.05 -6.89
C SER A 184 -15.35 -38.13 -6.00
N ARG A 185 -16.67 -38.05 -6.26
CA ARG A 185 -17.64 -37.30 -5.44
C ARG A 185 -18.05 -38.11 -4.19
N ILE A 186 -18.44 -37.42 -3.11
CA ILE A 186 -19.21 -37.99 -1.99
C ILE A 186 -20.36 -37.02 -1.64
N ASP A 187 -21.58 -37.55 -1.65
CA ASP A 187 -22.81 -36.91 -1.14
C ASP A 187 -22.95 -37.13 0.38
N VAL A 188 -23.52 -36.16 1.10
CA VAL A 188 -24.18 -36.39 2.40
C VAL A 188 -25.44 -35.52 2.51
N ARG A 189 -26.56 -36.14 2.92
CA ARG A 189 -27.90 -35.54 3.12
C ARG A 189 -28.16 -35.32 4.62
N GLY A 190 -29.05 -34.39 4.99
CA GLY A 190 -29.30 -33.99 6.40
C GLY A 190 -30.24 -34.90 7.20
N PRO A 191 -30.73 -34.43 8.36
CA PRO A 191 -32.12 -34.70 8.75
C PRO A 191 -32.88 -33.51 9.43
N ASP A 192 -34.13 -33.32 8.96
CA ASP A 192 -35.44 -33.15 9.65
C ASP A 192 -35.72 -32.33 10.94
N GLU A 193 -36.76 -31.48 10.80
CA GLU A 193 -37.96 -31.19 11.65
C GLU A 193 -37.95 -30.66 13.12
N ALA A 194 -38.61 -29.49 13.29
CA ALA A 194 -39.67 -29.16 14.30
C ALA A 194 -40.14 -27.69 14.07
N ARG A 195 -41.33 -27.36 13.53
CA ARG A 195 -42.75 -27.39 14.01
C ARG A 195 -43.24 -26.12 14.76
N VAL A 196 -43.90 -25.24 13.98
CA VAL A 196 -45.16 -24.45 14.19
C VAL A 196 -45.54 -23.89 15.58
N THR A 197 -45.78 -22.56 15.63
CA THR A 197 -46.96 -21.81 16.20
C THR A 197 -46.63 -20.29 16.22
N ASP A 198 -47.52 -19.28 16.30
CA ASP A 198 -48.90 -19.04 15.79
C ASP A 198 -49.16 -17.49 15.74
N VAL A 199 -50.38 -17.01 15.42
CA VAL A 199 -50.74 -15.57 15.21
C VAL A 199 -52.07 -15.23 15.94
N PRO A 200 -52.24 -14.03 16.56
CA PRO A 200 -53.16 -12.98 16.04
C PRO A 200 -52.57 -11.54 16.10
N THR A 201 -52.80 -10.60 15.17
CA THR A 201 -54.02 -9.73 14.93
C THR A 201 -54.45 -8.92 16.19
N ALA A 202 -54.86 -7.64 16.16
CA ALA A 202 -55.25 -6.69 15.10
C ALA A 202 -55.36 -5.23 15.63
N LEU A 203 -55.58 -4.23 14.74
CA LEU A 203 -56.29 -2.93 14.98
C LEU A 203 -55.60 -1.91 15.95
N ASP A 204 -55.79 -0.58 15.91
CA ASP A 204 -56.61 0.34 15.10
C ASP A 204 -56.00 1.76 15.07
N ALA A 205 -56.49 2.64 14.18
CA ALA A 205 -56.37 4.11 14.28
C ALA A 205 -57.78 4.71 14.13
N PRO A 206 -58.11 5.88 14.75
CA PRO A 206 -58.08 7.12 13.94
C PRO A 206 -58.01 8.49 14.68
N HIS A 207 -57.92 9.53 13.85
CA HIS A 207 -58.51 10.88 13.98
C HIS A 207 -57.87 12.05 14.78
N VAL A 208 -57.84 13.18 14.07
CA VAL A 208 -57.60 14.59 14.48
C VAL A 208 -58.94 15.34 14.42
N PRO A 209 -59.17 16.41 15.22
CA PRO A 209 -59.35 17.73 14.61
C PRO A 209 -58.76 18.95 15.38
N ASP A 210 -58.62 20.04 14.63
CA ASP A 210 -58.10 21.40 14.87
C ASP A 210 -58.67 22.16 16.11
N THR A 211 -58.07 23.25 16.64
CA THR A 211 -58.04 24.62 16.04
C THR A 211 -57.35 25.64 17.00
N ALA A 212 -56.91 26.80 16.48
CA ALA A 212 -56.81 28.15 17.13
C ALA A 212 -55.43 28.83 17.30
N THR A 213 -54.98 29.47 16.21
CA THR A 213 -54.55 30.88 16.08
C THR A 213 -53.93 31.67 17.25
N VAL A 214 -52.71 32.22 17.06
CA VAL A 214 -52.37 33.68 17.14
C VAL A 214 -50.90 33.90 16.68
N PRO A 215 -50.56 34.98 15.94
CA PRO A 215 -49.27 35.09 15.24
C PRO A 215 -48.21 35.95 15.99
N THR A 216 -47.01 36.04 15.38
CA THR A 216 -46.04 37.17 15.39
C THR A 216 -44.63 36.85 15.91
N ARG A 217 -43.72 36.48 14.99
CA ARG A 217 -42.57 37.34 14.63
C ARG A 217 -41.82 36.80 13.41
N THR A 218 -41.63 37.68 12.43
CA THR A 218 -40.74 37.49 11.29
C THR A 218 -39.29 37.47 11.76
N ASN A 219 -38.68 36.28 11.84
CA ASN A 219 -37.25 36.14 11.67
C ASN A 219 -37.03 35.54 10.29
N THR A 220 -36.52 36.35 9.36
CA THR A 220 -36.03 35.90 8.06
C THR A 220 -34.77 35.06 8.27
N THR A 221 -34.93 33.76 8.53
CA THR A 221 -33.88 32.80 8.23
C THR A 221 -33.75 32.73 6.72
N GLU A 222 -32.59 33.15 6.22
CA GLU A 222 -32.27 33.05 4.80
C GLU A 222 -32.47 31.61 4.33
N SER A 223 -33.29 31.44 3.30
CA SER A 223 -33.39 30.16 2.60
C SER A 223 -32.02 29.82 2.04
N HIS A 224 -31.34 28.87 2.69
CA HIS A 224 -30.34 28.03 2.02
C HIS A 224 -31.05 27.36 0.86
N LYS A 225 -30.99 27.99 -0.32
CA LYS A 225 -31.67 27.52 -1.53
C LYS A 225 -31.36 26.05 -1.76
N ASP A 226 -32.40 25.27 -2.00
CA ASP A 226 -32.33 23.86 -2.38
C ASP A 226 -31.53 23.67 -3.66
N LEU A 227 -30.21 23.55 -3.48
CA LEU A 227 -29.26 23.25 -4.53
C LEU A 227 -29.22 21.72 -4.62
N PRO A 228 -29.57 21.11 -5.77
CA PRO A 228 -30.06 19.74 -5.80
C PRO A 228 -29.11 18.75 -5.11
N SER A 229 -29.63 17.99 -4.14
CA SER A 229 -28.84 17.14 -3.21
C SER A 229 -27.79 16.26 -3.91
N SER A 230 -28.05 15.78 -5.13
CA SER A 230 -27.15 14.93 -5.93
C SER A 230 -25.83 15.56 -6.40
N ARG A 231 -25.70 16.90 -6.41
CA ARG A 231 -24.41 17.57 -6.70
C ARG A 231 -23.49 17.68 -5.49
N PHE A 232 -23.98 17.39 -4.29
CA PHE A 232 -23.26 17.53 -3.02
C PHE A 232 -23.38 16.29 -2.13
N SER A 233 -23.53 15.11 -2.74
CA SER A 233 -23.47 13.82 -2.06
C SER A 233 -22.15 13.11 -2.38
N ARG A 234 -21.71 12.21 -1.51
CA ARG A 234 -20.64 11.24 -1.84
C ARG A 234 -20.95 10.52 -3.15
N ARG A 235 -19.92 10.37 -4.00
CA ARG A 235 -19.98 9.66 -5.29
C ARG A 235 -18.98 8.51 -5.31
N PRO A 236 -19.37 7.29 -4.87
CA PRO A 236 -18.51 6.12 -4.98
C PRO A 236 -18.20 5.76 -6.44
N PRO A 237 -17.03 5.15 -6.72
CA PRO A 237 -16.75 4.57 -8.02
C PRO A 237 -17.81 3.54 -8.43
N THR A 238 -18.39 3.73 -9.62
CA THR A 238 -19.38 2.81 -10.24
C THR A 238 -18.73 1.72 -11.09
N THR A 239 -17.40 1.74 -11.19
CA THR A 239 -16.59 0.74 -11.90
C THR A 239 -16.80 -0.65 -11.29
N PRO A 240 -17.20 -1.67 -12.07
CA PRO A 240 -17.37 -3.02 -11.58
C PRO A 240 -16.01 -3.72 -11.44
N VAL A 241 -15.29 -3.41 -10.36
CA VAL A 241 -13.89 -3.82 -10.14
C VAL A 241 -13.68 -5.34 -10.05
N LEU A 242 -14.73 -6.14 -9.85
CA LEU A 242 -14.63 -7.60 -9.86
C LEU A 242 -14.73 -8.22 -11.26
N LEU A 243 -15.10 -7.48 -12.31
CA LEU A 243 -15.18 -8.05 -13.66
C LEU A 243 -13.78 -8.16 -14.33
N PRO A 244 -13.55 -9.18 -15.19
CA PRO A 244 -12.23 -9.44 -15.79
C PRO A 244 -11.65 -8.28 -16.62
N GLU A 245 -12.48 -7.58 -17.36
CA GLU A 245 -12.12 -6.49 -18.28
C GLU A 245 -11.53 -5.27 -17.56
N TYR A 246 -11.96 -4.99 -16.32
CA TYR A 246 -11.40 -3.95 -15.47
C TYR A 246 -10.14 -4.39 -14.71
N ARG A 247 -9.84 -5.71 -14.68
CA ARG A 247 -8.68 -6.28 -13.98
C ARG A 247 -7.57 -6.77 -14.91
N TYR A 248 -7.63 -6.53 -16.22
CA TYR A 248 -6.58 -7.00 -17.14
C TYR A 248 -5.22 -6.28 -16.93
N CYS A 249 -4.12 -7.01 -17.12
CA CYS A 249 -2.76 -6.46 -17.18
C CYS A 249 -2.18 -6.64 -18.59
N SER A 250 -2.06 -5.56 -19.37
CA SER A 250 -1.46 -5.60 -20.71
C SER A 250 0.00 -6.08 -20.72
N LYS A 251 0.77 -5.76 -19.68
CA LYS A 251 2.19 -6.15 -19.54
C LYS A 251 2.37 -7.64 -19.22
N CYS A 252 1.53 -8.18 -18.33
CA CYS A 252 1.58 -9.59 -17.96
C CYS A 252 0.73 -10.48 -18.86
N LYS A 253 -0.16 -9.89 -19.66
CA LYS A 253 -1.20 -10.54 -20.47
C LYS A 253 -2.09 -11.49 -19.66
N ILE A 254 -2.46 -11.10 -18.44
CA ILE A 254 -3.34 -11.88 -17.55
C ILE A 254 -4.51 -11.01 -17.10
N VAL A 255 -5.65 -11.63 -16.83
CA VAL A 255 -6.62 -11.06 -15.88
C VAL A 255 -6.00 -11.17 -14.49
N LYS A 256 -5.72 -10.04 -13.83
CA LYS A 256 -5.14 -10.02 -12.48
C LYS A 256 -6.15 -10.67 -11.52
N PRO A 257 -5.75 -11.60 -10.64
CA PRO A 257 -6.57 -11.97 -9.49
C PRO A 257 -7.01 -10.73 -8.69
N PRO A 258 -8.11 -10.80 -7.93
CA PRO A 258 -8.49 -9.72 -7.01
C PRO A 258 -7.30 -9.28 -6.15
N ARG A 259 -7.22 -7.97 -5.87
CA ARG A 259 -6.12 -7.33 -5.10
C ARG A 259 -4.71 -7.47 -5.71
N ALA A 260 -4.55 -8.05 -6.89
CA ALA A 260 -3.25 -8.17 -7.55
C ALA A 260 -2.95 -6.96 -8.44
N HIS A 261 -1.74 -6.39 -8.33
CA HIS A 261 -1.29 -5.24 -9.13
C HIS A 261 0.07 -5.50 -9.79
N HIS A 262 0.36 -4.78 -10.87
CA HIS A 262 1.63 -4.93 -11.60
C HIS A 262 2.72 -4.07 -10.95
N CYS A 263 3.73 -4.69 -10.36
CA CYS A 263 4.90 -3.98 -9.88
C CYS A 263 5.87 -3.73 -11.05
N ARG A 264 6.09 -2.45 -11.38
CA ARG A 264 7.03 -2.02 -12.42
C ARG A 264 8.48 -2.43 -12.10
N ALA A 265 8.92 -2.31 -10.84
CA ALA A 265 10.27 -2.67 -10.40
C ALA A 265 10.55 -4.17 -10.57
N CYS A 266 9.60 -5.04 -10.21
CA CYS A 266 9.73 -6.49 -10.39
C CYS A 266 9.30 -7.00 -11.79
N GLY A 267 8.71 -6.14 -12.63
CA GLY A 267 8.25 -6.50 -13.98
C GLY A 267 7.09 -7.51 -14.05
N THR A 268 6.38 -7.75 -12.94
CA THR A 268 5.31 -8.76 -12.87
C THR A 268 4.14 -8.34 -11.97
N CYS A 269 3.02 -9.04 -12.10
CA CYS A 269 1.89 -8.91 -11.20
C CYS A 269 2.12 -9.68 -9.89
N ILE A 270 1.80 -9.04 -8.78
CA ILE A 270 1.95 -9.56 -7.41
C ILE A 270 0.56 -9.72 -6.81
N LEU A 271 0.29 -10.86 -6.16
CA LEU A 271 -0.96 -11.13 -5.44
C LEU A 271 -1.05 -10.26 -4.18
N LYS A 272 -2.25 -9.73 -3.86
CA LYS A 272 -2.49 -8.82 -2.72
C LYS A 272 -1.41 -7.74 -2.60
N TYR A 273 -1.10 -7.08 -3.72
CA TYR A 273 0.07 -6.21 -3.81
C TYR A 273 -0.07 -5.04 -2.84
N ASP A 274 0.89 -4.95 -1.91
CA ASP A 274 0.95 -3.86 -0.94
C ASP A 274 1.89 -2.76 -1.45
N HIS A 275 3.19 -3.05 -1.56
CA HIS A 275 4.15 -2.13 -2.14
C HIS A 275 5.41 -2.87 -2.64
N HIS A 276 6.27 -2.15 -3.35
CA HIS A 276 7.63 -2.58 -3.62
C HIS A 276 8.55 -2.01 -2.53
N CYS A 277 9.32 -2.87 -1.85
CA CYS A 277 10.13 -2.47 -0.71
C CYS A 277 11.62 -2.71 -1.00
N PRO A 278 12.42 -1.65 -1.24
CA PRO A 278 13.85 -1.79 -1.46
C PRO A 278 14.56 -2.51 -0.31
N TRP A 279 14.18 -2.27 0.95
CA TRP A 279 14.84 -2.81 2.13
C TRP A 279 14.81 -4.34 2.25
N ILE A 280 13.84 -5.02 1.63
CA ILE A 280 13.78 -6.49 1.51
C ILE A 280 14.16 -6.99 0.10
N GLY A 281 14.40 -6.06 -0.83
CA GLY A 281 14.84 -6.34 -2.19
C GLY A 281 13.82 -7.10 -3.05
N HIS A 282 12.52 -6.92 -2.80
CA HIS A 282 11.38 -7.35 -3.60
C HIS A 282 10.06 -6.75 -3.08
N CYS A 283 8.91 -7.21 -3.57
CA CYS A 283 7.61 -6.71 -3.12
C CYS A 283 7.16 -7.30 -1.78
N VAL A 284 6.22 -6.58 -1.15
CA VAL A 284 5.30 -7.11 -0.14
C VAL A 284 3.98 -7.45 -0.85
N GLY A 285 3.50 -8.68 -0.63
CA GLY A 285 2.29 -9.22 -1.22
C GLY A 285 1.73 -10.38 -0.40
N ALA A 286 0.75 -11.10 -0.94
CA ALA A 286 -0.08 -12.09 -0.23
C ALA A 286 0.73 -13.02 0.69
N PHE A 287 1.80 -13.62 0.17
CA PHE A 287 2.50 -14.68 0.88
C PHE A 287 3.55 -14.22 1.90
N ASN A 288 4.03 -12.97 1.80
CA ASN A 288 5.08 -12.45 2.69
C ASN A 288 4.66 -11.24 3.54
N HIS A 289 3.41 -10.76 3.45
CA HIS A 289 2.89 -9.63 4.23
C HIS A 289 3.07 -9.82 5.74
N LYS A 290 2.73 -11.01 6.27
CA LYS A 290 2.96 -11.36 7.69
C LYS A 290 4.44 -11.23 8.08
N PHE A 291 5.35 -11.80 7.30
CA PHE A 291 6.78 -11.77 7.60
C PHE A 291 7.34 -10.34 7.56
N PHE A 292 6.82 -9.50 6.65
CA PHE A 292 7.13 -8.07 6.61
C PHE A 292 6.68 -7.33 7.87
N VAL A 293 5.47 -7.58 8.38
CA VAL A 293 4.95 -6.97 9.61
C VAL A 293 5.78 -7.39 10.82
N ASN A 294 6.11 -8.68 10.95
CA ASN A 294 6.96 -9.15 12.04
C ASN A 294 8.38 -8.56 11.97
N PHE A 295 8.95 -8.45 10.76
CA PHE A 295 10.24 -7.79 10.54
C PHE A 295 10.18 -6.32 10.97
N LEU A 296 9.14 -5.57 10.60
CA LEU A 296 8.95 -4.19 11.07
C LEU A 296 8.82 -4.11 12.59
N GLN A 297 8.09 -5.04 13.22
CA GLN A 297 7.91 -5.06 14.67
C GLN A 297 9.24 -5.30 15.40
N TRP A 298 9.95 -6.38 15.08
CA TRP A 298 11.22 -6.70 15.74
C TRP A 298 12.35 -5.73 15.37
N GLY A 299 12.36 -5.23 14.13
CA GLY A 299 13.25 -4.15 13.69
C GLY A 299 13.01 -2.85 14.46
N THR A 300 11.74 -2.46 14.66
CA THR A 300 11.37 -1.29 15.48
C THR A 300 11.88 -1.43 16.91
N ILE A 301 11.63 -2.57 17.55
CA ILE A 301 12.05 -2.81 18.95
C ILE A 301 13.58 -2.83 19.05
N PHE A 302 14.28 -3.48 18.12
CA PHE A 302 15.74 -3.53 18.06
C PHE A 302 16.38 -2.15 17.85
N CYS A 303 15.89 -1.36 16.88
CA CYS A 303 16.39 -0.01 16.63
C CYS A 303 16.11 0.92 17.82
N PHE A 304 14.90 0.87 18.39
CA PHE A 304 14.54 1.71 19.53
C PHE A 304 15.33 1.35 20.79
N TRP A 305 15.53 0.06 21.09
CA TRP A 305 16.39 -0.39 22.19
C TRP A 305 17.83 0.12 22.03
N THR A 306 18.41 -0.05 20.84
CA THR A 306 19.76 0.41 20.50
C THR A 306 19.89 1.93 20.67
N PHE A 307 18.93 2.68 20.14
CA PHE A 307 18.86 4.15 20.27
C PHE A 307 18.76 4.58 21.73
N ALA A 308 17.77 4.07 22.47
CA ALA A 308 17.47 4.51 23.83
C ALA A 308 18.59 4.19 24.82
N THR A 309 19.22 3.01 24.72
CA THR A 309 20.31 2.61 25.63
C THR A 309 21.61 3.38 25.35
N LEU A 310 21.99 3.54 24.08
CA LEU A 310 23.17 4.35 23.72
C LEU A 310 22.98 5.83 24.06
N LEU A 311 21.83 6.42 23.68
CA LEU A 311 21.55 7.84 23.95
C LEU A 311 21.43 8.11 25.46
N GLY A 312 20.69 7.28 26.19
CA GLY A 312 20.47 7.44 27.62
C GLY A 312 21.78 7.44 28.42
N LEU A 313 22.66 6.46 28.20
CA LEU A 313 23.94 6.42 28.91
C LEU A 313 24.91 7.54 28.47
N ASN A 314 24.91 7.94 27.20
CA ASN A 314 25.74 9.07 26.76
C ASN A 314 25.26 10.41 27.35
N ILE A 315 23.95 10.63 27.50
CA ILE A 315 23.42 11.81 28.22
C ILE A 315 23.84 11.80 29.70
N VAL A 316 23.78 10.64 30.35
CA VAL A 316 24.23 10.47 31.75
C VAL A 316 25.74 10.68 31.89
N SER A 317 26.54 10.30 30.90
CA SER A 317 27.97 10.62 30.85
C SER A 317 28.22 12.13 30.81
N LEU A 318 27.49 12.84 29.94
CA LEU A 318 27.61 14.29 29.79
C LEU A 318 27.20 15.07 31.05
N SER A 319 26.23 14.57 31.83
CA SER A 319 25.81 15.23 33.07
C SER A 319 26.69 14.90 34.28
N ARG A 320 27.41 13.76 34.27
CA ARG A 320 28.30 13.34 35.37
C ARG A 320 29.76 13.78 35.21
N SER A 321 30.22 14.13 34.01
CA SER A 321 31.65 14.35 33.73
C SER A 321 31.96 15.74 33.17
N SER A 322 32.94 16.44 33.76
CA SER A 322 33.40 17.76 33.29
C SER A 322 34.20 17.72 31.96
N ALA A 323 34.64 16.54 31.53
CA ALA A 323 35.34 16.31 30.27
C ALA A 323 34.90 14.96 29.64
N PRO A 324 33.66 14.87 29.13
CA PRO A 324 33.10 13.60 28.66
C PRO A 324 33.78 13.15 27.36
N LYS A 325 34.26 11.90 27.32
CA LYS A 325 34.82 11.27 26.12
C LYS A 325 33.72 10.51 25.37
N LEU A 326 33.14 11.15 24.36
CA LEU A 326 32.19 10.51 23.45
C LEU A 326 32.91 9.64 22.41
N ASP A 327 32.50 8.38 22.25
CA ASP A 327 32.97 7.53 21.14
C ASP A 327 32.23 7.92 19.84
N PRO A 328 32.93 8.42 18.80
CA PRO A 328 32.29 8.82 17.54
C PRO A 328 31.49 7.68 16.87
N GLN A 329 31.89 6.43 17.08
CA GLN A 329 31.19 5.27 16.51
C GLN A 329 29.83 5.03 17.19
N GLN A 330 29.73 5.31 18.50
CA GLN A 330 28.45 5.30 19.20
C GLN A 330 27.52 6.40 18.69
N ILE A 331 28.05 7.61 18.43
CA ILE A 331 27.26 8.72 17.85
C ILE A 331 26.68 8.33 16.50
N VAL A 332 27.46 7.69 15.62
CA VAL A 332 26.99 7.19 14.32
C VAL A 332 25.85 6.17 14.49
N VAL A 333 25.98 5.22 15.43
CA VAL A 333 24.93 4.23 15.70
C VAL A 333 23.68 4.86 16.34
N ILE A 334 23.82 5.87 17.22
CA ILE A 334 22.69 6.65 17.74
C ILE A 334 21.93 7.33 16.60
N ALA A 335 22.64 8.01 15.69
CA ALA A 335 22.02 8.70 14.55
C ALA A 335 21.29 7.73 13.61
N LEU A 336 21.94 6.61 13.25
CA LEU A 336 21.33 5.58 12.40
C LEU A 336 20.12 4.92 13.09
N SER A 337 20.27 4.46 14.33
CA SER A 337 19.19 3.79 15.06
C SER A 337 18.00 4.71 15.33
N GLY A 338 18.22 6.00 15.60
CA GLY A 338 17.17 7.01 15.71
C GLY A 338 16.40 7.22 14.41
N PHE A 339 17.11 7.43 13.29
CA PHE A 339 16.51 7.59 11.96
C PHE A 339 15.67 6.36 11.56
N PHE A 340 16.23 5.15 11.69
CA PHE A 340 15.52 3.93 11.36
C PHE A 340 14.36 3.63 12.34
N SER A 341 14.46 4.02 13.61
CA SER A 341 13.34 3.90 14.56
C SER A 341 12.14 4.73 14.11
N ILE A 342 12.34 6.01 13.77
CA ILE A 342 11.24 6.89 13.32
C ILE A 342 10.57 6.31 12.07
N PHE A 343 11.36 5.92 11.07
CA PHE A 343 10.84 5.34 9.83
C PHE A 343 10.09 4.01 10.08
N ALA A 344 10.67 3.11 10.88
CA ALA A 344 10.08 1.80 11.18
C ALA A 344 8.79 1.92 12.01
N ILE A 345 8.72 2.84 12.99
CA ILE A 345 7.51 3.11 13.79
C ILE A 345 6.37 3.60 12.89
N LEU A 346 6.62 4.59 12.02
CA LEU A 346 5.59 5.12 11.12
C LEU A 346 5.09 4.05 10.13
N MET A 347 6.00 3.25 9.58
CA MET A 347 5.66 2.15 8.68
C MET A 347 4.87 1.05 9.42
N LEU A 348 5.28 0.68 10.64
CA LEU A 348 4.60 -0.30 11.47
C LEU A 348 3.18 0.15 11.83
N ILE A 349 3.00 1.37 12.34
CA ILE A 349 1.68 1.93 12.66
C ILE A 349 0.77 1.93 11.42
N THR A 350 1.31 2.32 10.27
CA THR A 350 0.57 2.32 8.99
C THR A 350 0.14 0.89 8.63
N GLN A 351 1.06 -0.07 8.63
CA GLN A 351 0.77 -1.47 8.27
C GLN A 351 -0.23 -2.13 9.25
N LEU A 352 -0.07 -1.90 10.56
CA LEU A 352 -1.03 -2.36 11.56
C LEU A 352 -2.42 -1.75 11.31
N HIS A 353 -2.51 -0.44 11.05
CA HIS A 353 -3.78 0.21 10.73
C HIS A 353 -4.45 -0.39 9.48
N LEU A 354 -3.67 -0.54 8.39
CA LEU A 354 -4.13 -1.10 7.12
C LEU A 354 -4.64 -2.54 7.27
N ILE A 355 -3.94 -3.39 8.03
CA ILE A 355 -4.39 -4.75 8.34
C ILE A 355 -5.68 -4.71 9.15
N LEU A 356 -5.80 -3.86 10.17
CA LEU A 356 -7.01 -3.75 10.98
C LEU A 356 -8.24 -3.29 10.17
N ILE A 357 -8.08 -2.69 8.99
CA ILE A 357 -9.15 -2.36 8.05
C ILE A 357 -9.21 -3.25 6.78
N ASN A 358 -8.35 -4.27 6.70
CA ASN A 358 -8.14 -5.14 5.52
C ASN A 358 -7.92 -4.37 4.21
N GLN A 359 -7.04 -3.38 4.22
CA GLN A 359 -6.58 -2.70 3.02
C GLN A 359 -5.11 -2.99 2.76
N THR A 360 -4.72 -3.01 1.50
CA THR A 360 -3.32 -2.80 1.11
C THR A 360 -3.02 -1.30 1.01
N THR A 361 -1.74 -0.95 0.95
CA THR A 361 -1.28 0.43 0.75
C THR A 361 -1.86 1.03 -0.53
N VAL A 362 -1.91 0.26 -1.63
CA VAL A 362 -2.54 0.71 -2.90
C VAL A 362 -4.05 0.93 -2.75
N GLU A 363 -4.76 0.07 -2.03
CA GLU A 363 -6.19 0.21 -1.79
C GLU A 363 -6.50 1.44 -0.91
N SER A 364 -5.66 1.69 0.10
CA SER A 364 -5.76 2.86 0.97
C SER A 364 -5.50 4.18 0.23
N LEU A 365 -4.63 4.21 -0.78
CA LEU A 365 -4.47 5.41 -1.64
C LEU A 365 -5.78 5.73 -2.37
N GLY A 366 -6.53 4.73 -2.84
CA GLY A 366 -7.87 4.90 -3.40
C GLY A 366 -8.84 5.49 -2.37
N SER A 367 -8.87 4.93 -1.15
CA SER A 367 -9.67 5.48 -0.05
C SER A 367 -9.26 6.89 0.40
N SER A 368 -7.98 7.25 0.29
CA SER A 368 -7.51 8.63 0.53
C SER A 368 -8.02 9.58 -0.54
N SER A 369 -7.86 9.24 -1.82
CA SER A 369 -8.38 10.05 -2.93
C SER A 369 -9.89 10.33 -2.81
N MET A 370 -10.68 9.34 -2.33
CA MET A 370 -12.10 9.58 -2.02
C MET A 370 -12.32 10.55 -0.85
N ARG A 371 -11.51 10.47 0.22
CA ARG A 371 -11.56 11.42 1.35
C ARG A 371 -11.12 12.84 0.94
N ASP A 372 -10.17 12.94 0.03
CA ASP A 372 -9.69 14.21 -0.51
C ASP A 372 -10.77 14.87 -1.38
N GLN A 373 -11.44 14.10 -2.23
CA GLN A 373 -12.62 14.56 -2.99
C GLN A 373 -13.77 15.00 -2.06
N GLU A 374 -14.05 14.27 -0.98
CA GLU A 374 -15.01 14.72 0.03
C GLU A 374 -14.59 16.04 0.68
N GLN A 375 -13.30 16.20 1.01
CA GLN A 375 -12.78 17.41 1.61
C GLN A 375 -12.88 18.61 0.66
N GLU A 376 -12.68 18.41 -0.65
CA GLU A 376 -12.90 19.41 -1.69
C GLU A 376 -14.38 19.81 -1.80
N ILE A 377 -15.30 18.84 -1.91
CA ILE A 377 -16.75 19.12 -1.94
C ILE A 377 -17.17 19.91 -0.68
N LEU A 378 -16.69 19.50 0.50
CA LEU A 378 -16.98 20.20 1.76
C LEU A 378 -16.35 21.59 1.85
N SER A 379 -15.24 21.87 1.15
CA SER A 379 -14.63 23.20 1.12
C SER A 379 -15.40 24.16 0.21
N HIS A 380 -16.05 23.65 -0.84
CA HIS A 380 -16.98 24.41 -1.67
C HIS A 380 -18.34 24.66 -1.03
N MET A 381 -18.84 23.72 -0.20
CA MET A 381 -20.12 23.86 0.50
C MET A 381 -20.06 24.73 1.75
N TYR A 382 -18.96 24.63 2.50
CA TYR A 382 -18.86 25.20 3.85
C TYR A 382 -17.51 25.89 4.06
N ARG A 383 -17.53 27.05 4.73
CA ARG A 383 -16.35 27.85 5.06
C ARG A 383 -15.42 27.06 5.97
N TRP A 384 -14.14 27.44 6.02
CA TRP A 384 -13.11 26.68 6.71
C TRP A 384 -13.39 26.48 8.22
N TYR A 385 -14.05 27.44 8.86
CA TYR A 385 -14.41 27.42 10.28
C TYR A 385 -15.73 26.70 10.61
N GLU A 386 -16.53 26.29 9.62
CA GLU A 386 -17.83 25.63 9.82
C GLU A 386 -17.67 24.11 10.12
N ILE A 387 -16.83 23.80 11.09
CA ILE A 387 -16.40 22.43 11.43
C ILE A 387 -17.59 21.54 11.80
N GLY A 388 -18.59 22.10 12.50
CA GLY A 388 -19.83 21.41 12.85
C GLY A 388 -20.65 20.97 11.64
N ALA A 389 -20.89 21.89 10.70
CA ALA A 389 -21.63 21.60 9.47
C ALA A 389 -20.90 20.59 8.58
N LYS A 390 -19.57 20.74 8.42
CA LYS A 390 -18.72 19.76 7.71
C LYS A 390 -18.79 18.36 8.32
N ARG A 391 -18.83 18.27 9.65
CA ARG A 391 -18.98 16.98 10.37
C ARG A 391 -20.36 16.37 10.15
N GLN A 392 -21.43 17.17 10.20
CA GLN A 392 -22.80 16.72 9.95
C GLN A 392 -22.98 16.22 8.50
N ALA A 393 -22.45 16.93 7.51
CA ALA A 393 -22.48 16.50 6.11
C ALA A 393 -21.79 15.15 5.89
N ARG A 394 -20.59 14.94 6.47
CA ARG A 394 -19.93 13.62 6.44
C ARG A 394 -20.74 12.54 7.15
N GLN A 395 -21.37 12.85 8.29
CA GLN A 395 -22.23 11.91 9.01
C GLN A 395 -23.47 11.52 8.19
N GLN A 396 -24.03 12.43 7.40
CA GLN A 396 -25.10 12.12 6.44
C GLN A 396 -24.59 11.24 5.29
N TRP A 397 -23.44 11.55 4.69
CA TRP A 397 -22.87 10.71 3.63
C TRP A 397 -22.50 9.30 4.14
N ASP A 398 -22.01 9.20 5.39
CA ASP A 398 -21.78 7.93 6.08
C ASP A 398 -23.08 7.20 6.45
N SER A 399 -24.20 7.88 6.68
CA SER A 399 -25.50 7.22 6.89
C SER A 399 -26.15 6.76 5.57
N GLU A 400 -25.86 7.42 4.45
CA GLU A 400 -26.31 7.03 3.12
C GLU A 400 -25.46 5.90 2.50
N TRP A 401 -24.16 5.85 2.79
CA TRP A 401 -23.21 4.95 2.12
C TRP A 401 -22.33 4.11 3.04
N GLY A 402 -22.20 4.40 4.34
CA GLY A 402 -21.21 3.76 5.23
C GLY A 402 -19.81 4.40 5.15
N ARG A 403 -18.89 4.13 6.07
CA ARG A 403 -17.59 4.83 6.13
C ARG A 403 -16.62 4.30 5.07
N ILE A 404 -15.96 5.19 4.33
CA ILE A 404 -15.04 4.87 3.22
C ILE A 404 -14.01 3.77 3.60
N GLY A 405 -13.35 3.88 4.75
CA GLY A 405 -12.31 2.94 5.17
C GLY A 405 -12.80 1.62 5.79
N LYS A 406 -14.12 1.41 5.94
CA LYS A 406 -14.71 0.20 6.53
C LYS A 406 -15.86 -0.32 5.69
N GLU A 407 -17.06 0.21 5.87
CA GLU A 407 -18.25 -0.27 5.16
C GLU A 407 -18.14 -0.03 3.64
N GLY A 408 -17.38 1.00 3.24
CA GLY A 408 -16.97 1.31 1.86
C GLY A 408 -15.66 0.67 1.39
N ASN A 409 -15.05 -0.24 2.17
CA ASN A 409 -13.98 -1.10 1.69
C ASN A 409 -14.58 -2.45 1.22
N LEU A 410 -14.33 -2.81 -0.03
CA LEU A 410 -14.76 -4.09 -0.63
C LEU A 410 -14.22 -5.32 0.12
N TRP A 411 -13.10 -5.20 0.83
CA TRP A 411 -12.45 -6.30 1.55
C TRP A 411 -12.70 -6.31 3.08
N TRP A 412 -13.52 -5.40 3.60
CA TRP A 412 -13.79 -5.33 5.04
C TRP A 412 -14.61 -6.53 5.53
N LEU A 413 -14.05 -7.31 6.46
CA LEU A 413 -14.63 -8.57 6.96
C LEU A 413 -15.60 -8.38 8.15
N GLY A 414 -16.17 -7.18 8.31
CA GLY A 414 -17.05 -6.86 9.44
C GLY A 414 -16.34 -6.56 10.76
N SER A 415 -15.15 -7.12 11.01
CA SER A 415 -14.38 -6.86 12.24
C SER A 415 -12.87 -6.76 12.01
N SER A 416 -12.21 -5.88 12.78
CA SER A 416 -10.75 -5.75 12.74
C SER A 416 -10.01 -7.00 13.22
N ARG A 417 -10.64 -7.84 14.06
CA ARG A 417 -10.09 -9.14 14.45
C ARG A 417 -10.07 -10.13 13.29
N ALA A 418 -11.17 -10.24 12.53
CA ALA A 418 -11.18 -11.09 11.34
C ALA A 418 -10.15 -10.63 10.29
N ASN A 419 -10.03 -9.32 10.10
CA ASN A 419 -9.01 -8.73 9.20
C ASN A 419 -7.57 -9.07 9.66
N TRP A 420 -7.31 -8.99 10.97
CA TRP A 420 -6.02 -9.36 11.57
C TRP A 420 -5.71 -10.85 11.42
N GLU A 421 -6.66 -11.72 11.76
CA GLU A 421 -6.51 -13.18 11.65
C GLU A 421 -6.34 -13.64 10.19
N ALA A 422 -6.90 -12.92 9.21
CA ALA A 422 -6.68 -13.19 7.79
C ALA A 422 -5.21 -13.04 7.36
N VAL A 423 -4.45 -12.12 7.97
CA VAL A 423 -3.02 -11.89 7.67
C VAL A 423 -2.11 -12.69 8.62
N MET A 424 -2.38 -12.65 9.92
CA MET A 424 -1.49 -13.18 10.95
C MET A 424 -1.75 -14.66 11.29
N GLY A 425 -2.91 -15.18 10.89
CA GLY A 425 -3.43 -16.50 11.24
C GLY A 425 -4.21 -16.50 12.56
N ARG A 426 -4.95 -17.59 12.83
CA ARG A 426 -5.78 -17.73 14.05
C ARG A 426 -4.97 -18.00 15.33
N ASN A 427 -3.74 -18.50 15.21
CA ASN A 427 -2.92 -18.85 16.37
C ASN A 427 -2.16 -17.61 16.89
N VAL A 428 -2.58 -17.10 18.04
CA VAL A 428 -2.03 -15.91 18.71
C VAL A 428 -0.52 -16.04 18.98
N TRP A 429 -0.06 -17.22 19.39
CA TRP A 429 1.37 -17.48 19.65
C TRP A 429 2.24 -17.27 18.42
N TRP A 430 1.66 -17.42 17.23
CA TRP A 430 2.36 -17.32 15.95
C TRP A 430 2.28 -15.91 15.37
N TRP A 431 1.63 -14.94 16.04
CA TRP A 431 1.59 -13.55 15.58
C TRP A 431 2.95 -12.85 15.70
N LEU A 432 3.77 -13.21 16.69
CA LEU A 432 5.08 -12.59 16.94
C LEU A 432 6.24 -13.28 16.23
N LEU A 433 5.99 -14.43 15.58
CA LEU A 433 7.03 -15.30 15.03
C LEU A 433 6.83 -15.48 13.52
N PRO A 434 7.91 -15.64 12.73
CA PRO A 434 7.84 -15.85 11.28
C PRO A 434 7.44 -17.30 10.94
N VAL A 435 6.35 -17.78 11.54
CA VAL A 435 5.85 -19.15 11.41
C VAL A 435 4.37 -19.16 11.07
N GLY A 436 3.93 -20.24 10.43
CA GLY A 436 2.56 -20.42 9.98
C GLY A 436 2.26 -19.91 8.59
N ARG A 437 1.08 -20.30 8.11
CA ARG A 437 0.55 -19.93 6.79
C ARG A 437 -0.54 -18.87 6.96
N HIS A 438 -0.65 -18.00 5.97
CA HIS A 438 -1.80 -17.13 5.75
C HIS A 438 -3.07 -17.98 5.55
N LEU A 439 -4.24 -17.41 5.85
CA LEU A 439 -5.53 -18.08 5.65
C LEU A 439 -6.04 -17.94 4.22
N ASP A 440 -5.58 -16.93 3.47
CA ASP A 440 -5.94 -16.69 2.08
C ASP A 440 -4.98 -17.40 1.10
N ASP A 441 -5.51 -17.87 -0.02
CA ASP A 441 -4.75 -18.53 -1.11
C ASP A 441 -4.01 -17.52 -2.01
N GLY A 442 -4.20 -16.22 -1.77
CA GLY A 442 -3.71 -15.12 -2.59
C GLY A 442 -4.56 -14.80 -3.82
N LEU A 443 -5.53 -15.65 -4.17
CA LEU A 443 -6.29 -15.66 -5.43
C LEU A 443 -7.78 -15.34 -5.24
N SER A 444 -8.34 -15.67 -4.08
CA SER A 444 -9.73 -15.44 -3.71
C SER A 444 -9.82 -14.75 -2.34
N TYR A 445 -10.78 -13.84 -2.19
CA TYR A 445 -11.03 -13.13 -0.94
C TYR A 445 -12.52 -12.96 -0.73
N PRO A 446 -13.04 -13.14 0.51
CA PRO A 446 -14.40 -12.76 0.83
C PRO A 446 -14.64 -11.27 0.61
N THR A 447 -15.71 -10.94 -0.11
CA THR A 447 -16.14 -9.58 -0.40
C THR A 447 -17.17 -9.09 0.63
N ASN A 448 -17.09 -7.83 1.01
CA ASN A 448 -18.04 -7.15 1.88
C ASN A 448 -19.46 -7.15 1.23
N PRO A 449 -20.50 -7.72 1.89
CA PRO A 449 -21.86 -7.83 1.33
C PRO A 449 -22.59 -6.50 1.02
N ARG A 450 -21.95 -5.37 1.35
CA ARG A 450 -22.40 -4.00 1.01
C ARG A 450 -22.05 -3.60 -0.43
N PHE A 451 -21.43 -4.49 -1.17
CA PHE A 451 -21.13 -4.35 -2.60
C PHE A 451 -22.00 -5.28 -3.43
N ASP A 452 -22.18 -4.97 -4.71
CA ASP A 452 -22.82 -5.91 -5.65
C ASP A 452 -21.86 -7.04 -6.08
N SER A 453 -22.40 -8.04 -6.79
CA SER A 453 -21.64 -9.19 -7.28
C SER A 453 -20.52 -8.84 -8.26
N VAL A 454 -20.48 -7.60 -8.76
CA VAL A 454 -19.45 -7.09 -9.66
C VAL A 454 -18.54 -6.04 -9.01
N GLY A 455 -18.70 -5.78 -7.72
CA GLY A 455 -17.80 -4.95 -6.90
C GLY A 455 -18.17 -3.46 -6.85
N ARG A 456 -19.39 -3.06 -7.21
CA ARG A 456 -19.88 -1.68 -7.02
C ARG A 456 -20.39 -1.47 -5.60
N TRP A 457 -20.09 -0.32 -5.01
CA TRP A 457 -20.56 0.05 -3.67
C TRP A 457 -22.07 0.36 -3.71
N ARG A 458 -22.88 -0.34 -2.90
CA ARG A 458 -24.33 -0.12 -2.78
C ARG A 458 -24.66 0.94 -1.74
N ARG A 459 -25.78 1.65 -1.92
CA ARG A 459 -26.32 2.55 -0.88
C ARG A 459 -26.80 1.76 0.32
N LYS A 460 -26.82 2.36 1.52
CA LYS A 460 -27.20 1.70 2.77
C LYS A 460 -28.59 1.04 2.73
N LYS A 461 -29.53 1.65 2.01
CA LYS A 461 -30.88 1.09 1.78
C LYS A 461 -30.89 -0.26 1.02
N GLU A 462 -29.86 -0.54 0.22
CA GLU A 462 -29.70 -1.77 -0.59
C GLU A 462 -28.84 -2.84 0.12
N TRP A 463 -28.40 -2.58 1.35
CA TRP A 463 -27.62 -3.54 2.12
C TRP A 463 -28.50 -4.67 2.69
N PRO A 464 -27.92 -5.85 2.95
CA PRO A 464 -28.54 -6.89 3.77
C PRO A 464 -29.10 -6.32 5.08
N SER A 465 -30.28 -6.79 5.51
CA SER A 465 -31.03 -6.21 6.63
C SER A 465 -30.30 -6.28 7.98
N ASP A 466 -29.47 -7.30 8.16
CA ASP A 466 -28.56 -7.52 9.30
C ASP A 466 -27.37 -6.53 9.34
N LEU A 467 -27.14 -5.80 8.26
CA LEU A 467 -25.98 -4.90 8.10
C LEU A 467 -26.36 -3.40 8.02
N ARG A 468 -27.67 -3.08 8.02
CA ARG A 468 -28.25 -1.74 7.86
C ARG A 468 -28.19 -0.86 9.10
#